data_AF-A0AAX6TA18-F1
#
_entry.id   AF-A0AAX6TA18-F1
#
_cell.length_a   1.000
_cell.length_b   1.000
_cell.length_c   1.000
_cell.angle_alpha   90.00
_cell.angle_beta   90.00
_cell.angle_gamma   90.00
#
_symmetry.space_group_name_H-M   'P 1'
#
loop_
_entity.id
_entity.type
_entity.pdbx_description
1 polymer ?
#
loop_
_entity_poly.entity_id
_entity_poly.type
_entity_poly.pdbx_seq_one_letter_code
_entity_poly.pdbx_strand_id
1 'polypeptide(L)'
;MAAPQSQSNSPLRVLEEALGTGLAAAGDTEDAEAAEGAYYLEQVTITETSEDDYEYEEIPDDNFTIPEGEEDLARAIQIVQEQITDTQILEQQTVLRSRHAVPEVIEDFLCNFLIKMGMTRTLDCFQFEWYELIQKGVTELRPAQSVPDVYTQIMLLENENKNLKKDLKHFKQAAEQCQI
;
A
#
# COMPACT_ATOMS: atom_id res chain seq x y z
N MET A 1 47.93 33.66 -19.69
CA MET A 1 47.61 32.59 -18.73
C MET A 1 46.71 33.17 -17.64
N ALA A 2 45.46 32.69 -17.53
CA ALA A 2 44.63 32.61 -16.33
C ALA A 2 43.16 32.38 -16.76
N ALA A 3 42.60 31.23 -16.40
CA ALA A 3 41.19 30.88 -16.56
C ALA A 3 40.45 31.13 -15.23
N PRO A 4 39.14 31.47 -15.23
CA PRO A 4 38.36 31.60 -14.01
C PRO A 4 37.98 30.22 -13.48
N GLN A 5 38.22 29.96 -12.18
CA GLN A 5 37.74 28.76 -11.50
C GLN A 5 36.29 28.92 -11.08
N SER A 6 35.45 28.05 -11.61
CA SER A 6 34.06 27.80 -11.24
C SER A 6 33.95 27.27 -9.80
N GLN A 7 33.22 27.97 -8.95
CA GLN A 7 32.83 27.47 -7.62
C GLN A 7 31.71 26.43 -7.78
N SER A 8 32.05 25.15 -7.60
CA SER A 8 31.07 24.08 -7.48
C SER A 8 30.60 23.99 -6.02
N ASN A 9 29.39 24.45 -5.74
CA ASN A 9 28.74 24.19 -4.44
C ASN A 9 28.28 22.73 -4.39
N SER A 10 28.95 21.93 -3.57
CA SER A 10 28.65 20.51 -3.37
C SER A 10 27.45 20.31 -2.43
N PRO A 11 26.44 19.51 -2.81
CA PRO A 11 25.23 19.27 -2.02
C PRO A 11 25.49 18.55 -0.69
N LEU A 12 26.66 17.92 -0.53
CA LEU A 12 27.07 17.28 0.72
C LEU A 12 27.29 18.27 1.88
N ARG A 13 27.73 19.48 1.57
CA ARG A 13 28.04 20.49 2.60
C ARG A 13 26.77 21.09 3.23
N VAL A 14 25.69 21.12 2.45
CA VAL A 14 24.36 21.58 2.91
C VAL A 14 23.71 20.55 3.83
N LEU A 15 24.01 19.26 3.65
CA LEU A 15 23.46 18.18 4.47
C LEU A 15 24.18 18.03 5.82
N GLU A 16 25.49 18.28 5.86
CA GLU A 16 26.25 18.31 7.13
C GLU A 16 25.81 19.45 8.06
N GLU A 17 25.45 20.61 7.50
CA GLU A 17 25.00 21.77 8.28
C GLU A 17 23.56 21.60 8.80
N ALA A 18 22.74 20.80 8.12
CA ALA A 18 21.36 20.50 8.52
C ALA A 18 21.25 19.42 9.63
N LEU A 19 22.24 18.54 9.76
CA LEU A 19 22.25 17.40 10.68
C LEU A 19 23.21 17.64 11.86
N GLY A 20 22.98 18.74 12.59
CA GLY A 20 23.69 19.09 13.82
C GLY A 20 23.86 17.89 14.75
N THR A 21 25.04 17.28 14.69
CA THR A 21 25.42 16.07 15.42
C THR A 21 26.40 16.46 16.51
N GLY A 22 25.86 16.84 17.66
CA GLY A 22 26.59 16.86 18.92
C GLY A 22 26.28 15.57 19.68
N LEU A 23 27.12 14.54 19.55
CA LEU A 23 27.07 13.35 20.40
C LEU A 23 28.28 13.40 21.35
N ALA A 24 28.04 13.81 22.59
CA ALA A 24 29.02 13.76 23.67
C ALA A 24 28.81 12.48 24.50
N ALA A 25 29.95 11.87 24.81
CA ALA A 25 30.19 10.61 25.49
C ALA A 25 29.62 10.47 26.92
N ALA A 26 29.32 9.21 27.28
CA ALA A 26 29.60 8.54 28.57
C ALA A 26 28.92 7.15 28.48
N GLY A 27 29.46 6.01 28.89
CA GLY A 27 30.63 5.66 29.68
C GLY A 27 30.38 4.23 30.17
N ASP A 28 31.37 3.37 29.95
CA ASP A 28 31.74 2.15 30.67
C ASP A 28 30.74 1.02 30.97
N THR A 29 31.09 -0.14 30.41
CA THR A 29 30.80 -1.51 30.83
C THR A 29 31.28 -1.79 32.25
N GLU A 30 30.40 -2.31 33.11
CA GLU A 30 30.78 -3.26 34.18
C GLU A 30 29.68 -4.31 34.37
N ASP A 31 30.11 -5.58 34.43
CA ASP A 31 29.34 -6.74 34.85
C ASP A 31 28.68 -6.50 36.22
N ALA A 32 27.39 -6.81 36.36
CA ALA A 32 26.73 -6.90 37.66
C ALA A 32 26.04 -8.25 37.79
N GLU A 33 26.60 -9.03 38.71
CA GLU A 33 26.21 -10.35 39.18
C GLU A 33 24.72 -10.49 39.48
N ALA A 34 24.23 -11.73 39.30
CA ALA A 34 22.93 -12.18 39.76
C ALA A 34 22.80 -12.01 41.28
N ALA A 35 22.27 -10.87 41.71
CA ALA A 35 21.71 -10.69 43.04
C ALA A 35 20.23 -11.09 42.99
N GLU A 36 19.87 -12.17 43.71
CA GLU A 36 18.48 -12.42 44.10
C GLU A 36 17.96 -11.21 44.90
N GLY A 37 17.35 -10.26 44.21
CA GLY A 37 16.63 -9.15 44.81
C GLY A 37 15.19 -9.58 45.12
N ALA A 38 14.71 -9.26 46.33
CA ALA A 38 13.30 -9.43 46.66
C ALA A 38 12.43 -8.56 45.72
N TYR A 39 11.48 -9.18 45.03
CA TYR A 39 10.50 -8.49 44.18
C TYR A 39 9.33 -8.00 45.05
N TYR A 40 8.96 -6.72 44.89
CA TYR A 40 7.77 -6.14 45.53
C TYR A 40 6.73 -5.82 44.45
N LEU A 41 5.48 -6.16 44.72
CA LEU A 41 4.34 -5.80 43.87
C LEU A 41 3.86 -4.40 44.25
N GLU A 42 3.96 -3.47 43.31
CA GLU A 42 3.39 -2.12 43.44
C GLU A 42 1.88 -2.17 43.15
N GLN A 43 1.06 -1.66 44.06
CA GLN A 43 -0.38 -1.53 43.83
C GLN A 43 -0.62 -0.34 42.91
N VAL A 44 -0.92 -0.61 41.64
CA VAL A 44 -1.34 0.40 40.66
C VAL A 44 -2.87 0.43 40.63
N THR A 45 -3.46 1.53 41.09
CA THR A 45 -4.87 1.84 40.86
C THR A 45 -5.01 2.59 39.54
N ILE A 46 -5.68 1.98 38.57
CA ILE A 46 -6.04 2.61 37.30
C ILE A 46 -7.16 3.62 37.60
N THR A 47 -6.84 4.92 37.53
CA THR A 47 -7.82 6.02 37.69
C THR A 47 -8.38 6.51 36.35
N GLU A 48 -8.05 5.84 35.25
CA GLU A 48 -8.63 6.13 33.95
C GLU A 48 -10.08 5.60 33.94
N THR A 49 -11.02 6.51 34.14
CA THR A 49 -12.43 6.29 33.84
C THR A 49 -12.51 5.94 32.36
N SER A 50 -13.07 4.78 32.02
CA SER A 50 -13.24 4.36 30.63
C SER A 50 -13.95 5.48 29.86
N GLU A 51 -13.33 5.91 28.77
CA GLU A 51 -13.90 6.86 27.81
C GLU A 51 -14.97 6.11 26.99
N ASP A 52 -16.05 5.71 27.68
CA ASP A 52 -17.17 4.95 27.13
C ASP A 52 -18.23 5.91 26.56
N ASP A 53 -17.77 6.85 25.73
CA ASP A 53 -18.62 7.77 24.95
C ASP A 53 -18.97 7.15 23.59
N TYR A 54 -19.09 5.82 23.52
CA TYR A 54 -19.61 5.15 22.33
C TYR A 54 -21.13 5.30 22.30
N GLU A 55 -21.62 6.19 21.45
CA GLU A 55 -23.03 6.37 21.15
C GLU A 55 -23.55 5.10 20.43
N TYR A 56 -24.41 4.33 21.10
CA TYR A 56 -25.05 3.16 20.49
C TYR A 56 -26.00 3.62 19.39
N GLU A 57 -25.78 3.16 18.16
CA GLU A 57 -26.75 3.35 17.08
C GLU A 57 -28.01 2.51 17.35
N GLU A 58 -29.17 3.17 17.37
CA GLU A 58 -30.47 2.50 17.44
C GLU A 58 -30.70 1.76 16.12
N ILE A 59 -30.65 0.42 16.18
CA ILE A 59 -31.05 -0.42 15.04
C ILE A 59 -32.54 -0.16 14.82
N PRO A 60 -33.00 0.08 13.58
CA PRO A 60 -34.41 0.25 13.31
C PRO A 60 -35.19 -0.92 13.91
N ASP A 61 -36.18 -0.59 14.74
CA ASP A 61 -37.17 -1.54 15.22
C ASP A 61 -37.89 -2.09 13.99
N ASP A 62 -37.44 -3.27 13.53
CA ASP A 62 -38.17 -4.13 12.62
C ASP A 62 -39.39 -4.67 13.40
N ASN A 63 -40.32 -3.76 13.68
CA ASN A 63 -41.61 -4.06 14.24
C ASN A 63 -42.43 -4.75 13.13
N PHE A 64 -42.07 -6.00 12.84
CA PHE A 64 -42.85 -6.93 12.04
C PHE A 64 -44.16 -7.14 12.79
N THR A 65 -45.08 -6.20 12.61
CA THR A 65 -46.47 -6.40 12.94
C THR A 65 -46.97 -7.45 11.96
N ILE A 66 -46.84 -8.71 12.34
CA ILE A 66 -47.52 -9.80 11.65
C ILE A 66 -49.01 -9.49 11.79
N PRO A 67 -49.74 -9.24 10.70
CA PRO A 67 -51.15 -8.92 10.79
C PRO A 67 -51.89 -10.08 11.47
N GLU A 68 -52.55 -9.80 12.60
CA GLU A 68 -53.39 -10.76 13.31
C GLU A 68 -54.48 -11.27 12.37
N GLY A 69 -54.38 -12.53 11.96
CA GLY A 69 -55.33 -13.18 11.06
C GLY A 69 -54.73 -14.14 10.03
N GLU A 70 -53.41 -14.16 9.85
CA GLU A 70 -52.73 -15.04 8.89
C GLU A 70 -51.64 -15.93 9.54
N GLU A 71 -51.88 -16.41 10.77
CA GLU A 71 -51.00 -17.35 11.49
C GLU A 71 -51.18 -18.81 11.04
N ASP A 72 -50.99 -19.11 9.75
CA ASP A 72 -50.93 -20.49 9.28
C ASP A 72 -49.47 -21.01 9.31
N LEU A 73 -49.25 -22.23 9.82
CA LEU A 73 -47.93 -22.88 9.85
C LEU A 73 -47.25 -22.89 8.46
N ALA A 74 -48.04 -23.01 7.40
CA ALA A 74 -47.57 -22.97 6.02
C ALA A 74 -46.97 -21.60 5.64
N ARG A 75 -47.57 -20.50 6.10
CA ARG A 75 -47.06 -19.13 5.88
C ARG A 75 -45.75 -18.91 6.64
N ALA A 76 -45.65 -19.40 7.87
CA ALA A 76 -44.40 -19.32 8.65
C ALA A 76 -43.25 -20.08 7.98
N ILE A 77 -43.50 -21.29 7.47
CA ILE A 77 -42.51 -22.07 6.73
C ILE A 77 -42.11 -21.35 5.43
N GLN A 78 -43.08 -20.78 4.72
CA GLN A 78 -42.81 -20.03 3.49
C GLN A 78 -41.94 -18.80 3.73
N ILE A 79 -42.23 -18.01 4.77
CA ILE A 79 -41.43 -16.82 5.12
C ILE A 79 -40.00 -17.22 5.48
N VAL A 80 -39.81 -18.28 6.28
CA VAL A 80 -38.48 -18.78 6.63
C VAL A 80 -37.73 -19.27 5.39
N GLN A 81 -38.40 -19.98 4.48
CA GLN A 81 -37.80 -20.45 3.23
C GLN A 81 -37.41 -19.29 2.30
N GLU A 82 -38.26 -18.27 2.20
CA GLU A 82 -38.01 -17.06 1.43
C GLU A 82 -36.82 -16.28 2.00
N GLN A 83 -36.76 -16.10 3.32
CA GLN A 83 -35.61 -15.48 3.99
C GLN A 83 -34.31 -16.26 3.79
N ILE A 84 -34.32 -17.59 3.87
CA ILE A 84 -33.13 -18.42 3.58
C ILE A 84 -32.68 -18.26 2.12
N THR A 85 -33.63 -18.11 1.20
CA THR A 85 -33.35 -17.92 -0.22
C THR A 85 -32.78 -16.53 -0.47
N ASP A 86 -33.35 -15.50 0.14
CA ASP A 86 -32.90 -14.12 0.04
C ASP A 86 -31.52 -13.92 0.65
N THR A 87 -31.25 -14.50 1.83
CA THR A 87 -29.90 -14.47 2.43
C THR A 87 -28.90 -15.22 1.56
N GLN A 88 -29.26 -16.36 1.00
CA GLN A 88 -28.40 -17.09 0.06
C GLN A 88 -28.14 -16.31 -1.24
N ILE A 89 -29.12 -15.58 -1.76
CA ILE A 89 -28.96 -14.70 -2.93
C ILE A 89 -28.06 -13.52 -2.57
N LEU A 90 -28.30 -12.86 -1.44
CA LEU A 90 -27.45 -11.77 -0.94
C LEU A 90 -26.02 -12.25 -0.72
N GLU A 91 -25.80 -13.41 -0.12
CA GLU A 91 -24.47 -14.00 0.06
C GLU A 91 -23.80 -14.30 -1.28
N GLN A 92 -24.53 -14.85 -2.26
CA GLN A 92 -24.00 -15.07 -3.61
C GLN A 92 -23.67 -13.76 -4.35
N GLN A 93 -24.47 -12.70 -4.13
CA GLN A 93 -24.28 -11.40 -4.79
C GLN A 93 -23.23 -10.53 -4.07
N THR A 94 -23.07 -10.65 -2.76
CA THR A 94 -22.05 -9.97 -1.94
C THR A 94 -20.69 -10.63 -2.02
N VAL A 95 -20.61 -11.88 -2.50
CA VAL A 95 -19.38 -12.44 -3.10
C VAL A 95 -19.19 -11.84 -4.50
N LEU A 96 -19.21 -10.50 -4.61
CA LEU A 96 -18.33 -9.84 -5.55
C LEU A 96 -16.93 -10.18 -5.08
N ARG A 97 -16.41 -11.31 -5.59
CA ARG A 97 -14.98 -11.65 -5.57
C ARG A 97 -14.26 -10.33 -5.73
N SER A 98 -13.48 -9.93 -4.71
CA SER A 98 -12.72 -8.68 -4.75
C SER A 98 -12.09 -8.64 -6.14
N ARG A 99 -12.63 -7.76 -6.98
CA ARG A 99 -12.35 -7.78 -8.41
C ARG A 99 -10.89 -7.44 -8.44
N HIS A 100 -10.02 -8.45 -8.55
CA HIS A 100 -8.60 -8.25 -8.73
C HIS A 100 -8.54 -7.29 -9.89
N ALA A 101 -8.17 -6.04 -9.61
CA ALA A 101 -8.22 -4.98 -10.58
C ALA A 101 -7.22 -5.42 -11.63
N VAL A 102 -7.72 -5.92 -12.76
CA VAL A 102 -6.88 -6.32 -13.88
C VAL A 102 -6.01 -5.09 -14.16
N PRO A 103 -4.68 -5.22 -14.05
CA PRO A 103 -3.79 -4.08 -14.20
C PRO A 103 -4.12 -3.35 -15.51
N GLU A 104 -4.47 -2.07 -15.40
CA GLU A 104 -4.89 -1.27 -16.55
C GLU A 104 -3.75 -1.24 -17.57
N VAL A 105 -4.09 -1.34 -18.85
CA VAL A 105 -3.11 -1.09 -19.91
C VAL A 105 -2.70 0.38 -19.83
N ILE A 106 -1.42 0.70 -20.07
CA ILE A 106 -0.91 2.09 -19.98
C ILE A 106 -1.78 3.08 -20.79
N GLU A 107 -2.28 2.66 -21.96
CA GLU A 107 -3.18 3.48 -22.78
C GLU A 107 -4.47 3.82 -22.05
N ASP A 108 -5.14 2.83 -21.47
CA ASP A 108 -6.38 3.00 -20.71
C ASP A 108 -6.13 3.90 -19.50
N PHE A 109 -5.04 3.68 -18.77
CA PHE A 109 -4.67 4.50 -17.61
C PHE A 109 -4.51 5.98 -18.00
N LEU A 110 -3.80 6.28 -19.08
CA LEU A 110 -3.58 7.64 -19.54
C LEU A 110 -4.88 8.28 -20.05
N CYS A 111 -5.68 7.55 -20.83
CA CYS A 111 -6.99 8.02 -21.28
C CYS A 111 -7.91 8.33 -20.09
N ASN A 112 -8.02 7.40 -19.14
CA ASN A 112 -8.82 7.55 -17.94
C ASN A 112 -8.35 8.73 -17.08
N PHE A 113 -7.04 8.90 -16.93
CA PHE A 113 -6.45 10.03 -16.21
C PHE A 113 -6.83 11.36 -16.86
N LEU A 114 -6.62 11.49 -18.18
CA LEU A 114 -6.90 12.73 -18.90
C LEU A 114 -8.40 13.08 -18.90
N ILE A 115 -9.27 12.07 -19.00
CA ILE A 115 -10.73 12.23 -18.86
C ILE A 115 -11.09 12.71 -17.45
N LYS A 116 -10.58 12.04 -16.40
CA LYS A 116 -10.85 12.40 -15.00
C LYS A 116 -10.38 13.81 -14.66
N MET A 117 -9.26 14.25 -15.25
CA MET A 117 -8.71 15.59 -15.03
C MET A 117 -9.32 16.66 -15.96
N GLY A 118 -10.27 16.30 -16.84
CA GLY A 118 -10.92 17.24 -17.76
C GLY A 118 -9.98 17.78 -18.86
N MET A 119 -8.87 17.09 -19.13
CA MET A 119 -7.83 17.52 -20.08
C MET A 119 -8.15 17.09 -21.52
N THR A 120 -9.32 17.47 -22.03
CA THR A 120 -9.85 16.98 -23.32
C THR A 120 -8.95 17.30 -24.51
N ARG A 121 -8.38 18.51 -24.58
CA ARG A 121 -7.43 18.87 -25.67
C ARG A 121 -6.17 18.01 -25.66
N THR A 122 -5.65 17.68 -24.48
CA THR A 122 -4.46 16.83 -24.34
C THR A 122 -4.79 15.38 -24.71
N LEU A 123 -5.98 14.91 -24.32
CA LEU A 123 -6.49 13.60 -24.73
C LEU A 123 -6.59 13.48 -26.25
N ASP A 124 -7.16 14.48 -26.92
CA ASP A 124 -7.33 14.48 -28.37
C ASP A 124 -5.98 14.42 -29.10
N CYS A 125 -5.00 15.23 -28.67
CA CYS A 125 -3.64 15.19 -29.21
C CYS A 125 -2.98 13.83 -28.97
N PHE A 126 -3.07 13.32 -27.73
CA PHE A 126 -2.48 12.04 -27.34
C PHE A 126 -3.03 10.89 -28.19
N GLN A 127 -4.35 10.80 -28.34
CA GLN A 127 -5.00 9.76 -29.14
C GLN A 127 -4.57 9.84 -30.61
N PHE A 128 -4.50 11.04 -31.19
CA PHE A 128 -4.07 11.20 -32.58
C PHE A 128 -2.62 10.73 -32.80
N GLU A 129 -1.69 11.18 -31.96
CA GLU A 129 -0.28 10.77 -32.03
C GLU A 129 -0.11 9.27 -31.78
N TRP A 130 -0.85 8.72 -30.82
CA TRP A 130 -0.81 7.30 -30.48
C TRP A 130 -1.27 6.41 -31.64
N TYR A 131 -2.41 6.73 -32.25
CA TYR A 131 -2.90 6.00 -33.43
C TYR A 131 -1.99 6.16 -34.65
N GLU A 132 -1.38 7.35 -34.83
CA GLU A 132 -0.40 7.58 -35.88
C GLU A 132 0.85 6.70 -35.70
N LEU A 133 1.36 6.59 -34.47
CA LEU A 133 2.49 5.71 -34.13
C LEU A 133 2.18 4.23 -34.37
N ILE A 134 0.97 3.79 -34.01
CA ILE A 134 0.50 2.42 -34.26
C ILE A 134 0.46 2.14 -35.77
N GLN A 135 -0.13 3.03 -36.57
CA GLN A 135 -0.25 2.85 -38.03
C GLN A 135 1.12 2.83 -38.73
N LYS A 136 2.07 3.63 -38.26
CA LYS A 136 3.42 3.67 -38.82
C LYS A 136 4.26 2.45 -38.44
N GLY A 137 3.78 1.58 -37.54
CA GLY A 137 4.48 0.39 -37.08
C GLY A 137 5.80 0.70 -36.36
N VAL A 138 5.98 1.95 -35.91
CA VAL A 138 7.21 2.41 -35.21
C VAL A 138 7.27 1.82 -33.81
N THR A 139 6.12 1.51 -33.25
CA THR A 139 6.01 0.88 -31.94
C THR A 139 5.92 -0.62 -32.14
N GLU A 140 7.04 -1.34 -32.00
CA GLU A 140 6.97 -2.66 -31.37
C GLU A 140 6.42 -2.40 -29.97
N LEU A 141 5.10 -2.36 -29.83
CA LEU A 141 4.42 -2.34 -28.55
C LEU A 141 4.84 -3.65 -27.87
N ARG A 142 5.97 -3.59 -27.15
CA ARG A 142 6.27 -4.52 -26.06
C ARG A 142 4.94 -4.71 -25.36
N PRO A 143 4.43 -5.97 -25.28
CA PRO A 143 3.03 -6.27 -25.01
C PRO A 143 2.56 -5.33 -23.92
N ALA A 144 1.63 -4.44 -24.30
CA ALA A 144 1.36 -3.18 -23.61
C ALA A 144 1.44 -3.41 -22.11
N GLN A 145 2.55 -2.96 -21.51
CA GLN A 145 2.86 -3.34 -20.14
C GLN A 145 1.74 -2.78 -19.30
N SER A 146 1.09 -3.65 -18.53
CA SER A 146 0.06 -3.21 -17.63
C SER A 146 0.71 -2.29 -16.59
N VAL A 147 0.01 -1.24 -16.16
CA VAL A 147 0.48 -0.36 -15.10
C VAL A 147 0.64 -1.21 -13.84
N PRO A 148 1.87 -1.45 -13.35
CA PRO A 148 2.07 -2.27 -12.17
C PRO A 148 1.49 -1.53 -10.97
N ASP A 149 0.83 -2.26 -10.08
CA ASP A 149 0.53 -1.69 -8.77
C ASP A 149 1.82 -1.43 -7.99
N VAL A 150 1.73 -0.55 -6.99
CA VAL A 150 2.89 -0.13 -6.18
C VAL A 150 3.58 -1.33 -5.53
N TYR A 151 2.80 -2.33 -5.10
CA TYR A 151 3.33 -3.54 -4.47
C TYR A 151 4.17 -4.38 -5.45
N THR A 152 3.68 -4.60 -6.66
CA THR A 152 4.36 -5.31 -7.74
C THR A 152 5.64 -4.58 -8.13
N GLN A 153 5.61 -3.25 -8.19
CA GLN A 153 6.78 -2.44 -8.46
C GLN A 153 7.84 -2.59 -7.36
N ILE A 154 7.44 -2.52 -6.09
CA ILE A 154 8.33 -2.74 -4.94
C ILE A 154 8.96 -4.14 -5.00
N MET A 155 8.15 -5.18 -5.22
CA MET A 155 8.62 -6.56 -5.32
C MET A 155 9.66 -6.74 -6.44
N LEU A 156 9.42 -6.16 -7.62
CA LEU A 156 10.36 -6.22 -8.75
C LEU A 156 11.69 -5.52 -8.42
N LEU A 157 11.62 -4.31 -7.84
CA LEU A 157 12.81 -3.53 -7.45
C LEU A 157 13.60 -4.22 -6.32
N GLU A 158 12.94 -4.88 -5.39
CA GLU A 158 13.60 -5.66 -4.33
C GLU A 158 14.37 -6.85 -4.92
N ASN A 159 13.78 -7.57 -5.87
CA ASN A 159 14.42 -8.68 -6.56
C ASN A 159 15.63 -8.21 -7.39
N GLU A 160 15.49 -7.10 -8.11
CA GLU A 160 16.59 -6.50 -8.87
C GLU A 160 17.74 -6.09 -7.94
N ASN A 161 17.44 -5.39 -6.84
CA ASN A 161 18.44 -5.03 -5.83
C ASN A 161 19.15 -6.24 -5.25
N LYS A 162 18.41 -7.32 -4.98
CA LYS A 162 19.00 -8.58 -4.48
C LYS A 162 19.98 -9.17 -5.48
N ASN A 163 19.66 -9.15 -6.78
CA ASN A 163 20.53 -9.64 -7.83
C ASN A 163 21.77 -8.75 -7.99
N LEU A 164 21.59 -7.43 -8.08
CA LEU A 164 22.68 -6.47 -8.17
C LEU A 164 23.65 -6.60 -6.97
N LYS A 165 23.14 -6.80 -5.75
CA LYS A 165 23.98 -7.05 -4.57
C LYS A 165 24.81 -8.33 -4.68
N LYS A 166 24.26 -9.40 -5.27
CA LYS A 166 25.02 -10.63 -5.52
C LYS A 166 26.12 -10.39 -6.54
N ASP A 167 25.79 -9.74 -7.66
CA ASP A 167 26.76 -9.44 -8.72
C ASP A 167 27.89 -8.56 -8.18
N LEU A 168 27.56 -7.55 -7.39
CA LEU A 168 28.56 -6.70 -6.73
C LEU A 168 29.49 -7.52 -5.82
N LYS A 169 28.95 -8.48 -5.06
CA LYS A 169 29.76 -9.39 -4.23
C LYS A 169 30.70 -10.24 -5.08
N HIS A 170 30.21 -10.78 -6.20
CA HIS A 170 31.00 -11.57 -7.13
C HIS A 170 32.12 -10.75 -7.78
N PHE A 171 31.83 -9.53 -8.23
CA PHE A 171 32.84 -8.65 -8.80
C PHE A 171 33.91 -8.25 -7.78
N LYS A 172 33.53 -7.96 -6.52
CA LYS A 172 34.48 -7.70 -5.44
C LYS A 172 35.41 -8.88 -5.20
N GLN A 173 34.85 -10.09 -5.09
CA GLN A 173 35.65 -11.30 -4.90
C GLN A 173 36.60 -11.55 -6.07
N ALA A 174 36.14 -11.38 -7.31
CA ALA A 174 36.99 -11.53 -8.49
C ALA A 174 38.13 -10.51 -8.52
N ALA A 175 37.87 -9.25 -8.14
CA ALA A 175 38.88 -8.21 -8.05
C ALA A 175 39.94 -8.52 -6.97
N GLU A 176 39.52 -9.01 -5.81
CA GLU A 176 40.42 -9.44 -4.72
C GLU A 176 41.29 -10.64 -5.15
N GLN A 177 40.73 -11.61 -5.88
CA GLN A 177 41.48 -12.76 -6.40
C GLN A 177 42.47 -12.40 -7.50
N CYS A 178 42.23 -11.33 -8.27
CA CYS A 178 43.14 -10.87 -9.33
C CYS A 178 44.24 -9.91 -8.83
N GLN A 179 44.17 -9.45 -7.57
CA GLN A 179 45.18 -8.57 -6.95
C GLN A 179 46.30 -9.33 -6.22
N ILE A 180 46.31 -10.66 -6.32
CA ILE A 180 47.35 -11.58 -5.83
C ILE A 180 48.14 -12.11 -7.02
#